data_AF-A0A6B3H1J7-F1
#
_entry.id   AF-A0A6B3H1J7-F1
#
_cell.length_a   1.000
_cell.length_b   1.000
_cell.length_c   1.000
_cell.angle_alpha   90.00
_cell.angle_beta   90.00
_cell.angle_gamma   90.00
#
_symmetry.space_group_name_H-M   'P 1'
#
loop_
_entity.id
_entity.type
_entity.pdbx_description
1 polymer ?
#
loop_
_entity_poly.entity_id
_entity_poly.type
_entity_poly.pdbx_seq_one_letter_code
_entity_poly.pdbx_strand_id
1 'polypeptide(L)'
;TWQGPSSAVRASARLLADSVRSYCYVSSLTVYRYPAPPPLTESAPLLATGANAAPGYPERKAASEREVVAAFGERGLLARAGLVVGPWEYVGRLPWWLLRMSEHADVIAPGPAGRQVQYV
;
A
#
# COMPACT_ATOMS: atom_id res chain seq x y z
N THR A 1 -1.91 8.21 -1.00
CA THR A 1 -0.46 8.11 -0.71
C THR A 1 0.35 8.62 -1.90
N TRP A 2 1.63 8.97 -1.72
CA TRP A 2 2.53 9.25 -2.87
C TRP A 2 2.52 8.11 -3.88
N GLN A 3 2.38 8.44 -5.17
CA GLN A 3 2.34 7.48 -6.29
C GLN A 3 3.44 7.71 -7.34
N GLY A 4 4.22 8.79 -7.17
CA GLY A 4 5.30 9.17 -8.07
C GLY A 4 6.56 8.33 -7.88
N PRO A 5 7.68 8.71 -8.53
CA PRO A 5 8.93 7.98 -8.44
C PRO A 5 9.53 7.99 -7.04
N SER A 6 10.33 6.96 -6.72
CA SER A 6 11.02 6.84 -5.43
C SER A 6 12.09 7.91 -5.21
N SER A 7 12.55 8.59 -6.26
CA SER A 7 13.51 9.69 -6.16
C SER A 7 13.04 10.83 -5.26
N ALA A 8 11.74 11.15 -5.26
CA ALA A 8 11.18 12.15 -4.35
C ALA A 8 11.21 11.71 -2.88
N VAL A 9 10.96 10.42 -2.63
CA VAL A 9 11.05 9.82 -1.30
C VAL A 9 12.51 9.79 -0.83
N ARG A 10 13.46 9.43 -1.71
CA ARG A 10 14.89 9.52 -1.42
C ARG A 10 15.32 10.94 -1.05
N ALA A 11 14.90 11.93 -1.84
CA ALA A 11 15.29 13.33 -1.61
C ALA A 11 14.77 13.83 -0.26
N SER A 12 13.48 13.63 0.03
CA SER A 12 12.88 14.03 1.31
C SER A 12 13.45 13.27 2.50
N ALA A 13 13.66 11.96 2.38
CA ALA A 13 14.22 11.14 3.45
C ALA A 13 15.66 11.57 3.79
N ARG A 14 16.51 11.81 2.79
CA ARG A 14 17.88 12.29 3.02
C ARG A 14 17.91 13.69 3.62
N LEU A 15 17.05 14.59 3.14
CA LEU A 15 16.98 15.96 3.65
C LEU A 15 16.65 15.99 5.16
N LEU A 16 15.81 15.06 5.62
CA LEU A 16 15.33 15.04 7.00
C LEU A 16 16.12 14.11 7.93
N ALA A 17 17.05 13.30 7.40
CA ALA A 17 17.69 12.20 8.13
C ALA A 17 18.32 12.60 9.48
N ASP A 18 18.91 13.80 9.54
CA ASP A 18 19.60 14.37 10.70
C ASP A 18 18.75 15.38 11.49
N SER A 19 17.56 15.73 10.98
CA SER A 19 16.68 16.75 11.58
C SER A 19 15.53 16.15 12.39
N VAL A 20 15.17 14.88 12.13
CA VAL A 20 14.03 14.23 12.78
C VAL A 20 14.39 12.88 13.36
N ARG A 21 13.73 12.51 14.46
CA ARG A 21 13.93 11.21 15.11
C ARG A 21 13.44 10.05 14.25
N SER A 22 12.34 10.23 13.51
CA SER A 22 11.71 9.16 12.74
C SER A 22 11.05 9.67 11.46
N TYR A 23 10.87 8.78 10.49
CA TYR A 23 10.22 9.08 9.21
C TYR A 23 9.15 8.03 8.91
N CYS A 24 7.89 8.47 8.82
CA CYS A 24 6.78 7.61 8.44
C CYS A 24 6.50 7.71 6.94
N TYR A 25 6.49 6.57 6.26
CA TYR A 25 6.07 6.45 4.88
C TYR A 25 4.80 5.61 4.79
N VAL A 26 3.72 6.22 4.32
CA VAL A 26 2.48 5.50 4.03
C VAL A 26 2.70 4.68 2.76
N SER A 27 2.98 3.39 2.93
CA SER A 27 3.19 2.41 1.88
C SER A 27 1.86 1.81 1.39
N SER A 28 1.89 0.60 0.81
CA SER A 28 0.73 -0.09 0.22
C SER A 28 0.89 -1.61 0.32
N LEU A 29 -0.17 -2.37 0.54
CA LEU A 29 -0.15 -3.85 0.46
C LEU A 29 0.31 -4.37 -0.91
N THR A 30 0.25 -3.55 -1.97
CA THR A 30 0.73 -3.94 -3.29
C THR A 30 2.24 -4.20 -3.37
N VAL A 31 3.03 -3.84 -2.34
CA VAL A 31 4.47 -4.11 -2.36
C VAL A 31 4.83 -5.58 -2.21
N TYR A 32 3.91 -6.41 -1.72
CA TYR A 32 4.13 -7.85 -1.59
C TYR A 32 4.04 -8.55 -2.95
N ARG A 33 4.82 -9.62 -3.11
CA ARG A 33 4.70 -10.52 -4.26
C ARG A 33 3.36 -11.24 -4.21
N TYR A 34 2.63 -11.21 -5.32
CA TYR A 34 1.36 -11.91 -5.48
C TYR A 34 1.54 -13.24 -6.23
N PRO A 35 0.80 -14.31 -5.90
CA PRO A 35 -0.13 -14.42 -4.76
C PRO A 35 0.62 -14.54 -3.43
N ALA A 36 0.09 -13.89 -2.39
CA ALA A 36 0.61 -14.00 -1.03
C ALA A 36 -0.36 -14.84 -0.18
N PRO A 37 0.09 -15.94 0.44
CA PRO A 37 -0.78 -16.78 1.25
C PRO A 37 -1.12 -16.08 2.59
N PRO A 38 -2.33 -16.31 3.14
CA PRO A 38 -2.64 -15.90 4.50
C PRO A 38 -1.96 -16.84 5.54
N PRO A 39 -1.55 -16.33 6.71
CA PRO A 39 -1.56 -14.93 7.10
C PRO A 39 -0.45 -14.13 6.40
N LEU A 40 -0.79 -12.93 5.93
CA LEU A 40 0.18 -12.00 5.35
C LEU A 40 0.81 -11.17 6.47
N THR A 41 2.13 -11.23 6.60
CA THR A 41 2.91 -10.44 7.58
C THR A 41 3.93 -9.56 6.89
N GLU A 42 4.53 -8.62 7.62
CA GLU A 42 5.55 -7.69 7.12
C GLU A 42 6.82 -8.38 6.62
N SER A 43 7.05 -9.62 7.05
CA SER A 43 8.16 -10.48 6.62
C SER A 43 7.91 -11.17 5.28
N ALA A 44 6.71 -11.06 4.70
CA ALA A 44 6.40 -11.69 3.43
C ALA A 44 7.23 -11.09 2.26
N PRO A 45 7.51 -11.89 1.21
CA PRO A 45 8.34 -11.44 0.10
C PRO A 45 7.79 -10.19 -0.59
N LEU A 46 8.67 -9.22 -0.83
CA LEU A 46 8.35 -7.98 -1.55
C LEU A 46 8.67 -8.11 -3.04
N LEU A 47 8.05 -7.24 -3.84
CA LEU A 47 8.39 -7.06 -5.25
C LEU A 47 9.85 -6.62 -5.41
N ALA A 48 10.48 -7.11 -6.47
CA ALA A 48 11.81 -6.65 -6.85
C ALA A 48 11.77 -5.16 -7.21
N THR A 49 12.86 -4.45 -6.93
CA THR A 49 13.02 -3.04 -7.28
C THR A 49 14.35 -2.87 -8.00
N GLY A 50 14.45 -1.85 -8.85
CA GLY A 50 15.69 -1.52 -9.58
C GLY A 50 15.43 -1.29 -11.06
N ALA A 51 16.51 -1.16 -11.83
CA ALA A 51 16.45 -0.83 -13.25
C ALA A 51 15.64 -1.83 -14.10
N ASN A 52 15.60 -3.10 -13.66
CA ASN A 52 14.89 -4.18 -14.36
C ASN A 52 13.49 -4.47 -13.78
N ALA A 53 13.03 -3.68 -12.80
CA ALA A 53 11.70 -3.86 -12.25
C ALA A 53 10.65 -3.31 -13.24
N ALA A 54 9.51 -3.99 -13.33
CA ALA A 54 8.41 -3.54 -14.16
C ALA A 54 7.98 -2.12 -13.74
N PRO A 55 7.70 -1.20 -14.68
CA PRO A 55 7.24 0.12 -14.33
C PRO A 55 5.80 0.04 -13.84
N GLY A 56 5.58 0.23 -12.55
CA GLY A 56 4.24 0.16 -11.96
C GLY A 56 4.13 0.85 -10.63
N TYR A 57 2.90 1.13 -10.22
CA TYR A 57 2.61 1.64 -8.89
C TYR A 57 3.20 0.71 -7.80
N PRO A 58 3.02 -0.63 -7.85
CA PRO A 58 3.59 -1.55 -6.87
C PRO A 58 5.11 -1.43 -6.72
N GLU A 59 5.85 -1.40 -7.83
CA GLU A 59 7.30 -1.33 -7.86
C GLU A 59 7.80 0.04 -7.40
N ARG A 60 7.09 1.12 -7.73
CA ARG A 60 7.39 2.47 -7.20
C ARG A 60 7.20 2.53 -5.68
N LYS A 61 6.18 1.85 -5.14
CA LYS A 61 5.96 1.75 -3.69
C LYS A 61 7.08 0.96 -3.02
N ALA A 62 7.43 -0.21 -3.55
CA ALA A 62 8.51 -1.04 -3.01
C ALA A 62 9.88 -0.33 -3.09
N ALA A 63 10.16 0.37 -4.20
CA ALA A 63 11.38 1.17 -4.35
C ALA A 63 11.43 2.32 -3.33
N SER A 64 10.29 2.96 -3.05
CA SER A 64 10.21 4.02 -2.04
C SER A 64 10.45 3.50 -0.62
N GLU A 65 9.95 2.30 -0.28
CA GLU A 65 10.26 1.66 1.01
C GLU A 65 11.76 1.48 1.20
N ARG A 66 12.46 1.03 0.14
CA ARG A 66 13.92 0.86 0.16
C ARG A 66 14.67 2.17 0.42
N GLU A 67 14.22 3.27 -0.17
CA GLU A 67 14.84 4.59 0.04
C GLU A 67 14.65 5.07 1.49
N VAL A 68 13.50 4.79 2.10
CA VAL A 68 13.24 5.11 3.51
C VAL A 68 14.14 4.26 4.42
N VAL A 69 14.22 2.95 4.19
CA VAL A 69 15.08 2.06 4.98
C VAL A 69 16.55 2.45 4.82
N ALA A 70 16.99 2.83 3.62
CA ALA A 70 18.36 3.26 3.38
C ALA A 70 18.74 4.54 4.14
N ALA A 71 17.80 5.47 4.35
CA ALA A 71 18.06 6.74 5.04
C ALA A 71 17.82 6.67 6.57
N PHE A 72 16.81 5.91 7.01
CA PHE A 72 16.36 5.91 8.40
C PHE A 72 16.58 4.59 9.14
N GLY A 73 16.82 3.47 8.44
CA GLY A 73 16.92 2.15 9.07
C GLY A 73 15.72 1.86 9.97
N GLU A 74 15.97 1.47 11.22
CA GLU A 74 14.95 1.20 12.24
C GLU A 74 14.13 2.44 12.65
N ARG A 75 14.62 3.66 12.35
CA ARG A 75 13.87 4.91 12.60
C ARG A 75 12.77 5.16 11.57
N GLY A 76 12.72 4.34 10.51
CA GLY A 76 11.71 4.42 9.46
C GLY A 76 10.48 3.57 9.79
N LEU A 77 9.29 4.14 9.66
CA LEU A 77 8.02 3.41 9.74
C LEU A 77 7.43 3.24 8.33
N LEU A 78 7.17 1.99 7.94
CA LEU A 78 6.54 1.65 6.67
C LEU A 78 5.09 1.20 6.89
N ALA A 79 4.14 2.13 6.83
CA ALA A 79 2.72 1.82 7.04
C ALA A 79 2.10 1.25 5.76
N ARG A 80 2.11 -0.08 5.59
CA ARG A 80 1.57 -0.78 4.40
C ARG A 80 0.04 -0.84 4.42
N ALA A 81 -0.58 0.28 4.09
CA ALA A 81 -2.03 0.40 4.07
C ALA A 81 -2.66 -0.57 3.04
N GLY A 82 -3.73 -1.24 3.47
CA GLY A 82 -4.59 -2.04 2.61
C GLY A 82 -5.71 -1.21 1.99
N LEU A 83 -6.92 -1.74 2.05
CA LEU A 83 -8.10 -1.02 1.59
C LEU A 83 -8.50 0.03 2.65
N VAL A 84 -8.27 1.30 2.36
CA VAL A 84 -8.77 2.40 3.20
C VAL A 84 -10.13 2.83 2.68
N VAL A 85 -11.14 2.90 3.56
CA VAL A 85 -12.52 3.26 3.19
C VAL A 85 -13.07 4.34 4.11
N GLY A 86 -13.93 5.22 3.57
CA GLY A 86 -14.57 6.27 4.36
C GLY A 86 -15.20 7.36 3.49
N PRO A 87 -15.71 8.43 4.12
CA PRO A 87 -16.16 9.61 3.39
C PRO A 87 -15.07 10.13 2.44
N TRP A 88 -15.48 10.57 1.24
CA TRP A 88 -14.58 11.10 0.19
C TRP A 88 -13.64 10.08 -0.48
N GLU A 89 -13.90 8.80 -0.33
CA GLU A 89 -13.18 7.76 -1.06
C GLU A 89 -13.39 7.91 -2.58
N TYR A 90 -12.30 8.16 -3.31
CA TYR A 90 -12.38 8.63 -4.70
C TYR A 90 -12.73 7.55 -5.72
N VAL A 91 -12.43 6.27 -5.43
CA VAL A 91 -12.78 5.14 -6.31
C VAL A 91 -14.24 4.73 -6.09
N GLY A 92 -14.83 5.10 -4.96
CA GLY A 92 -16.21 4.79 -4.60
C GLY A 92 -16.47 3.30 -4.39
N ARG A 93 -15.48 2.48 -4.02
CA ARG A 93 -15.61 1.02 -3.89
C ARG A 93 -16.68 0.63 -2.87
N LEU A 94 -16.58 1.15 -1.64
CA LEU A 94 -17.56 0.85 -0.59
C LEU A 94 -18.91 1.50 -0.90
N PRO A 95 -18.99 2.81 -1.26
CA PRO A 95 -20.25 3.41 -1.70
C PRO A 95 -20.94 2.64 -2.82
N TRP A 96 -20.21 2.18 -3.82
CA TRP A 96 -20.77 1.40 -4.92
C TRP A 96 -21.42 0.10 -4.46
N TRP A 97 -20.79 -0.64 -3.53
CA TRP A 97 -21.39 -1.85 -2.96
C TRP A 97 -22.64 -1.53 -2.15
N LEU A 98 -22.57 -0.51 -1.27
CA LEU A 98 -23.69 -0.13 -0.41
C LEU A 98 -24.89 0.39 -1.21
N LEU A 99 -24.66 1.25 -2.21
CA LEU A 99 -25.71 1.77 -3.07
C LEU A 99 -26.40 0.63 -3.83
N ARG A 100 -25.63 -0.27 -4.44
CA ARG A 100 -26.19 -1.40 -5.18
C ARG A 100 -27.02 -2.31 -4.26
N MET A 101 -26.54 -2.60 -3.05
CA MET A 101 -27.29 -3.39 -2.05
C MET A 101 -28.55 -2.67 -1.55
N SER A 102 -28.59 -1.34 -1.59
CA SER A 102 -29.77 -0.57 -1.22
C SER A 102 -30.85 -0.51 -2.32
N GLU A 103 -30.44 -0.62 -3.59
CA GLU A 103 -31.32 -0.48 -4.75
C GLU A 103 -31.84 -1.84 -5.28
N HIS A 104 -31.17 -2.94 -4.95
CA HIS A 104 -31.48 -4.27 -5.48
C HIS A 104 -31.55 -5.33 -4.39
N ALA A 105 -32.57 -6.20 -4.48
CA ALA A 105 -32.73 -7.33 -3.56
C ALA A 105 -31.62 -8.38 -3.72
N ASP A 106 -31.18 -8.63 -4.96
CA ASP A 106 -30.15 -9.61 -5.30
C ASP A 106 -28.95 -8.93 -5.96
N VAL A 107 -27.75 -9.20 -5.44
CA VAL A 107 -26.49 -8.62 -5.91
C VAL A 107 -25.45 -9.72 -6.12
N ILE A 108 -24.82 -9.74 -7.30
CA ILE A 108 -23.67 -10.62 -7.57
C ILE A 108 -22.48 -10.20 -6.69
N ALA A 109 -22.06 -11.10 -5.80
CA ALA A 109 -20.91 -10.93 -4.92
C ALA A 109 -19.74 -11.84 -5.34
N PRO A 110 -18.48 -11.38 -5.20
CA PRO A 110 -17.32 -12.20 -5.51
C PRO A 110 -17.16 -13.36 -4.52
N GLY A 111 -16.87 -14.55 -5.04
CA GLY A 111 -16.55 -15.70 -4.21
C GLY A 111 -15.10 -15.73 -3.68
N PRO A 112 -14.80 -16.68 -2.78
CA PRO A 112 -15.75 -17.48 -2.01
C PRO A 112 -16.44 -16.65 -0.91
N ALA A 113 -17.66 -17.02 -0.52
CA ALA A 113 -18.49 -16.25 0.43
C ALA A 113 -17.83 -16.07 1.81
N GLY A 114 -17.02 -17.04 2.26
CA GLY A 114 -16.28 -16.96 3.52
C GLY A 114 -14.99 -16.13 3.45
N ARG A 115 -14.66 -15.51 2.30
CA ARG A 115 -13.42 -14.75 2.16
C ARG A 115 -13.49 -13.46 2.97
N GLN A 116 -12.61 -13.36 3.95
CA GLN A 116 -12.49 -12.17 4.78
C GLN A 116 -11.93 -10.98 3.99
N VAL A 117 -12.35 -9.78 4.39
CA VAL A 117 -11.83 -8.50 3.89
C VAL A 117 -11.31 -7.71 5.09
N GLN A 118 -10.12 -7.13 4.94
CA GLN A 118 -9.55 -6.20 5.90
C GLN A 118 -9.56 -4.79 5.30
N TYR A 119 -10.19 -3.86 6.02
CA TYR A 119 -10.18 -2.44 5.69
C TYR A 119 -9.79 -1.61 6.91
N VAL A 120 -9.40 -0.36 6.68
CA VAL A 120 -9.12 0.65 7.70
C VAL A 120 -9.99 1.87 7.43
#